data_AF-A0A920ACL9-F1
#
_entry.id   AF-A0A920ACL9-F1
#
_cell.length_a   1.000
_cell.length_b   1.000
_cell.length_c   1.000
_cell.angle_alpha   90.00
_cell.angle_beta   90.00
_cell.angle_gamma   90.00
#
_symmetry.space_group_name_H-M   'P 1'
#
loop_
_entity.id
_entity.type
_entity.pdbx_description
1 polymer ?
#
loop_
_entity_poly.entity_id
_entity_poly.type
_entity_poly.pdbx_seq_one_letter_code
_entity_poly.pdbx_strand_id
1 'polypeptide(L)'
;MIQFQIIQILFVGLIYYLFGGFILMAFLFNAAIAYVSFETVQYLEHYGLQRKKNEKGRHERVKAHHSWNSNHVFGRLMMFNLSRHSDHHFKAHKKYQVLNHHDDAPQLPTGYPGMMILSLIPPLWFRIMNPKLETHK
;
A
#
# COMPACT_ATOMS: atom_id res chain seq x y z
N MET A 1 9.00 22.10 2.27
CA MET A 1 9.45 21.07 1.30
C MET A 1 10.94 21.18 0.97
N ILE A 2 11.50 22.38 0.71
CA ILE A 2 12.94 22.58 0.42
C ILE A 2 13.85 22.03 1.54
N GLN A 3 13.51 22.26 2.81
CA GLN A 3 14.28 21.76 3.95
C GLN A 3 14.47 20.23 3.92
N PHE A 4 13.42 19.47 3.57
CA PHE A 4 13.52 18.01 3.46
C PHE A 4 14.42 17.57 2.31
N GLN A 5 14.40 18.30 1.19
CA GLN A 5 15.29 18.02 0.06
C GLN A 5 16.75 18.29 0.42
N ILE A 6 17.03 19.37 1.15
CA ILE A 6 18.38 19.67 1.66
C ILE A 6 18.85 18.54 2.58
N ILE A 7 18.03 18.13 3.55
CA ILE A 7 18.38 17.04 4.48
C ILE A 7 18.66 15.74 3.71
N GLN A 8 17.84 15.40 2.72
CA GLN A 8 18.02 14.20 1.91
C GLN A 8 19.31 14.24 1.09
N ILE A 9 19.60 15.36 0.41
CA ILE A 9 20.83 15.54 -0.38
C ILE A 9 22.06 15.45 0.53
N LEU A 10 22.04 16.13 1.68
CA LEU A 10 23.13 16.06 2.65
C LEU A 10 23.34 14.64 3.18
N PHE A 11 22.26 13.90 3.46
CA PHE A 11 22.35 12.53 3.94
C PHE A 11 22.94 11.58 2.88
N VAL A 12 22.49 11.69 1.63
CA VAL A 12 23.05 10.92 0.50
C VAL A 12 24.53 11.28 0.27
N GLY A 13 24.88 12.57 0.35
CA GLY A 13 26.26 13.05 0.28
C GLY A 13 27.13 12.52 1.44
N LEU A 14 26.58 12.44 2.65
CA LEU A 14 27.26 11.88 3.82
C LEU A 14 27.55 10.38 3.63
N ILE A 15 26.61 9.62 3.06
CA ILE A 15 26.83 8.20 2.74
C ILE A 15 28.00 8.05 1.75
N TYR A 16 28.02 8.86 0.69
CA TYR A 16 29.12 8.84 -0.27
C TYR A 16 30.45 9.20 0.39
N TYR A 17 30.47 10.26 1.20
CA TYR A 17 31.68 10.74 1.86
C TYR A 17 32.27 9.71 2.84
N LEU A 18 31.44 9.03 3.62
CA LEU A 18 31.89 8.07 4.63
C LEU A 18 32.18 6.67 4.07
N PHE A 19 31.43 6.23 3.05
CA PHE A 19 31.42 4.83 2.62
C PHE A 19 31.75 4.61 1.12
N GLY A 20 31.91 5.69 0.35
CA GLY A 20 32.29 5.66 -1.05
C GLY A 20 31.15 5.34 -2.03
N GLY A 21 31.49 5.37 -3.33
CA GLY A 21 30.52 5.25 -4.43
C GLY A 21 29.78 3.92 -4.50
N PHE A 22 30.45 2.80 -4.19
CA PHE A 22 29.80 1.49 -4.23
C PHE A 22 28.65 1.39 -3.21
N ILE A 23 28.88 1.83 -1.97
CA ILE A 23 27.86 1.81 -0.92
C ILE A 23 26.74 2.81 -1.21
N LEU A 24 27.06 3.98 -1.78
CA LEU A 24 26.05 4.91 -2.28
C LEU A 24 25.12 4.23 -3.30
N MET A 25 25.67 3.53 -4.29
CA MET A 25 24.87 2.85 -5.30
C MET A 25 24.00 1.73 -4.71
N ALA A 26 24.55 0.94 -3.79
CA ALA A 26 23.78 -0.08 -3.07
C ALA A 26 22.63 0.54 -2.25
N PHE A 27 22.88 1.66 -1.58
CA PHE A 27 21.86 2.41 -0.84
C PHE A 27 20.75 2.92 -1.75
N LEU A 28 21.10 3.59 -2.86
CA LEU A 28 20.12 4.11 -3.82
C LEU A 28 19.29 2.99 -4.45
N PHE A 29 19.92 1.86 -4.77
CA PHE A 29 19.22 0.68 -5.28
C PHE A 29 18.23 0.12 -4.26
N ASN A 30 18.65 -0.04 -3.00
CA ASN A 30 17.75 -0.47 -1.92
C ASN A 30 16.60 0.52 -1.68
N ALA A 31 16.88 1.83 -1.74
CA ALA A 31 15.87 2.87 -1.62
C ALA A 31 14.84 2.81 -2.76
N ALA A 32 15.28 2.54 -3.99
CA ALA A 32 14.40 2.33 -5.12
C ALA A 32 13.50 1.10 -4.93
N ILE A 33 14.04 -0.02 -4.44
CA ILE A 33 13.25 -1.22 -4.10
C ILE A 33 12.20 -0.90 -3.03
N ALA A 34 12.60 -0.20 -1.97
CA ALA A 34 11.69 0.19 -0.90
C ALA A 34 10.56 1.10 -1.42
N TYR A 35 10.90 2.08 -2.26
CA TYR A 35 9.93 2.98 -2.88
C TYR A 35 8.94 2.22 -3.79
N VAL A 36 9.43 1.39 -4.69
CA VAL A 36 8.57 0.59 -5.58
C VAL A 36 7.68 -0.36 -4.78
N SER A 37 8.21 -0.98 -3.72
CA SER A 37 7.43 -1.85 -2.84
C SER A 37 6.32 -1.08 -2.13
N PHE A 38 6.62 0.12 -1.62
CA PHE A 38 5.65 1.00 -0.99
C PHE A 38 4.53 1.41 -1.96
N GLU A 39 4.89 1.89 -3.16
CA GLU A 39 3.92 2.27 -4.18
C GLU A 39 3.07 1.08 -4.65
N THR A 40 3.67 -0.11 -4.72
CA THR A 40 2.94 -1.35 -5.05
C THR A 40 1.86 -1.65 -4.00
N VAL A 41 2.19 -1.50 -2.72
CA VAL A 41 1.25 -1.70 -1.60
C VAL A 41 0.14 -0.65 -1.62
N GLN A 42 0.48 0.62 -1.83
CA GLN A 42 -0.50 1.70 -1.97
C GLN A 42 -1.45 1.45 -3.15
N TYR A 43 -0.92 0.98 -4.28
CA TYR A 43 -1.69 0.68 -5.47
C TYR A 43 -2.69 -0.46 -5.23
N LEU A 44 -2.25 -1.59 -4.67
CA LEU A 44 -3.14 -2.74 -4.42
C LEU A 44 -4.23 -2.41 -3.41
N GLU A 45 -3.91 -1.64 -2.38
CA GLU A 45 -4.82 -1.27 -1.29
C GLU A 45 -6.00 -0.42 -1.76
N HIS A 46 -5.78 0.38 -2.80
CA HIS A 46 -6.74 1.37 -3.29
C HIS A 46 -7.15 1.14 -4.74
N TYR A 47 -6.88 -0.05 -5.29
CA TYR A 47 -7.13 -0.35 -6.70
C TYR A 47 -8.62 -0.21 -7.05
N GLY A 48 -8.94 0.81 -7.86
CA GLY A 48 -10.20 0.98 -8.58
C GLY A 48 -11.44 1.32 -7.72
N LEU A 49 -11.37 1.21 -6.40
CA LEU A 49 -12.49 1.48 -5.50
C LEU A 49 -12.79 2.98 -5.43
N GLN A 50 -14.07 3.35 -5.42
CA GLN A 50 -14.53 4.73 -5.43
C GLN A 50 -15.62 4.98 -4.39
N ARG A 51 -15.64 6.19 -3.84
CA ARG A 51 -16.67 6.65 -2.91
C ARG A 51 -17.82 7.30 -3.67
N LYS A 52 -19.06 6.92 -3.35
CA LYS A 52 -20.25 7.54 -3.95
C LYS A 52 -20.37 9.00 -3.49
N LYS A 53 -20.86 9.86 -4.39
CA LYS A 53 -21.21 11.25 -4.09
C LYS A 53 -22.71 11.35 -3.84
N ASN A 54 -23.11 12.15 -2.86
CA ASN A 54 -24.51 12.50 -2.69
C ASN A 54 -24.98 13.53 -3.73
N GLU A 55 -26.26 13.88 -3.73
CA GLU A 55 -26.87 14.88 -4.64
C GLU A 55 -26.19 16.25 -4.58
N LYS A 56 -25.51 16.57 -3.47
CA LYS A 56 -24.75 17.81 -3.27
C LYS A 56 -23.27 17.68 -3.66
N GLY A 57 -22.89 16.60 -4.34
CA GLY A 57 -21.52 16.33 -4.80
C GLY A 57 -20.52 15.93 -3.73
N ARG A 58 -20.95 15.73 -2.47
CA ARG A 58 -20.06 15.35 -1.35
C ARG A 58 -19.88 13.84 -1.31
N HIS A 59 -18.64 13.38 -1.19
CA HIS A 59 -18.33 11.96 -1.03
C HIS A 59 -18.81 11.42 0.32
N GLU A 60 -19.38 10.22 0.32
CA GLU A 60 -19.77 9.48 1.53
C GLU A 60 -18.57 9.23 2.46
N ARG A 61 -18.77 9.05 3.77
CA ARG A 61 -17.62 8.80 4.68
C ARG A 61 -16.85 7.52 4.31
N VAL A 62 -15.56 7.51 4.58
CA VAL A 62 -14.71 6.31 4.41
C VAL A 62 -15.22 5.20 5.33
N LYS A 63 -15.24 3.98 4.79
CA LYS A 63 -15.77 2.74 5.38
C LYS A 63 -14.87 1.58 4.96
N ALA A 64 -15.00 0.43 5.60
CA ALA A 64 -14.15 -0.73 5.36
C ALA A 64 -14.13 -1.21 3.89
N HIS A 65 -15.22 -1.03 3.14
CA HIS A 65 -15.29 -1.42 1.73
C HIS A 65 -14.60 -0.46 0.74
N HIS A 66 -14.06 0.67 1.22
CA HIS A 66 -13.37 1.65 0.36
C HIS A 66 -11.87 1.35 0.17
N SER A 67 -11.41 0.19 0.63
CA SER A 67 -10.04 -0.29 0.47
C SER A 67 -10.00 -1.81 0.46
N TRP A 68 -8.99 -2.38 -0.17
CA TRP A 68 -8.74 -3.81 -0.18
C TRP A 68 -8.09 -4.28 1.11
N ASN A 69 -8.46 -5.48 1.56
CA ASN A 69 -8.09 -6.09 2.82
C ASN A 69 -7.47 -7.48 2.61
N SER A 70 -6.77 -8.01 3.61
CA SER A 70 -6.38 -9.42 3.66
C SER A 70 -6.17 -9.90 5.09
N ASN A 71 -6.68 -11.10 5.41
CA ASN A 71 -6.48 -11.75 6.71
C ASN A 71 -5.43 -12.89 6.70
N HIS A 72 -4.71 -13.10 5.60
CA HIS A 72 -3.68 -14.13 5.50
C HIS A 72 -2.58 -13.94 6.56
N VAL A 73 -2.33 -14.96 7.37
CA VAL A 73 -1.42 -14.91 8.53
C VAL A 73 -0.01 -14.49 8.13
N PHE A 74 0.52 -15.05 7.04
CA PHE A 74 1.87 -14.74 6.59
C PHE A 74 2.05 -13.25 6.23
N GLY A 75 1.10 -12.69 5.47
CA GLY A 75 1.11 -11.25 5.13
C GLY A 75 0.97 -10.37 6.37
N ARG A 76 0.12 -10.76 7.33
CA ARG A 76 -0.03 -10.03 8.61
C ARG A 76 1.26 -10.02 9.43
N LEU A 77 1.99 -11.13 9.48
CA LEU A 77 3.25 -11.20 10.23
C LEU A 77 4.35 -10.38 9.55
N MET A 78 4.55 -10.55 8.25
CA MET A 78 5.60 -9.83 7.52
C MET A 78 5.38 -8.32 7.47
N MET A 79 4.11 -7.89 7.41
CA MET A 79 3.75 -6.49 7.23
C MET A 79 3.14 -5.87 8.49
N PHE A 80 3.36 -6.46 9.67
CA PHE A 80 2.90 -5.91 10.95
C PHE A 80 1.40 -5.53 10.97
N ASN A 81 0.54 -6.45 10.54
CA ASN A 81 -0.91 -6.28 10.37
C ASN A 81 -1.34 -5.18 9.39
N LEU A 82 -0.45 -4.60 8.58
CA LEU A 82 -0.81 -3.64 7.52
C LEU A 82 -1.92 -4.19 6.62
N SER A 83 -1.92 -5.51 6.39
CA SER A 83 -2.93 -6.16 5.57
C SER A 83 -4.38 -6.00 6.08
N ARG A 84 -4.58 -5.57 7.34
CA ARG A 84 -5.87 -5.14 7.92
C ARG A 84 -6.22 -3.68 7.56
N HIS A 85 -5.89 -3.29 6.35
CA HIS A 85 -5.94 -1.91 5.85
C HIS A 85 -7.32 -1.27 5.94
N SER A 86 -8.36 -2.04 5.68
CA SER A 86 -9.74 -1.56 5.75
C SER A 86 -10.15 -1.08 7.14
N ASP A 87 -9.68 -1.72 8.22
CA ASP A 87 -9.93 -1.20 9.58
C ASP A 87 -9.10 0.05 9.86
N HIS A 88 -7.88 0.14 9.31
CA HIS A 88 -7.07 1.34 9.42
C HIS A 88 -7.77 2.54 8.76
N HIS A 89 -8.25 2.41 7.52
CA HIS A 89 -8.97 3.52 6.89
C HIS A 89 -10.33 3.83 7.52
N PHE A 90 -11.02 2.82 8.05
CA PHE A 90 -12.26 3.03 8.77
C PHE A 90 -12.05 3.69 10.14
N LYS A 91 -10.96 3.33 10.84
CA LYS A 91 -10.61 3.82 12.18
C LYS A 91 -9.10 4.12 12.29
N ALA A 92 -8.67 5.20 11.62
CA ALA A 92 -7.25 5.55 11.48
C ALA A 92 -6.47 5.78 12.78
N HIS A 93 -7.16 6.05 13.89
CA HIS A 93 -6.55 6.19 15.21
C HIS A 93 -6.20 4.86 15.90
N LYS A 94 -6.70 3.72 15.39
CA LYS A 94 -6.38 2.40 15.95
C LYS A 94 -4.93 2.04 15.63
N LYS A 95 -4.19 1.60 16.65
CA LYS A 95 -2.83 1.11 16.49
C LYS A 95 -2.82 -0.19 15.69
N TYR A 96 -1.75 -0.44 14.92
CA TYR A 96 -1.66 -1.57 13.99
C TYR A 96 -1.85 -2.94 14.67
N GLN A 97 -1.47 -3.08 15.95
CA GLN A 97 -1.56 -4.34 16.70
C GLN A 97 -3.01 -4.79 16.95
N VAL A 98 -3.95 -3.84 16.96
CA VAL A 98 -5.36 -4.07 17.35
C VAL A 98 -6.34 -3.83 16.20
N LEU A 99 -5.83 -3.77 14.97
CA LEU A 99 -6.68 -3.70 13.78
C LEU A 99 -7.54 -4.94 13.67
N ASN A 100 -8.80 -4.79 13.30
CA ASN A 100 -9.75 -5.88 13.12
C ASN A 100 -9.81 -6.32 11.65
N HIS A 101 -10.24 -7.56 11.44
CA HIS A 101 -10.69 -7.99 10.12
C HIS A 101 -12.15 -7.55 9.91
N HIS A 102 -12.49 -7.25 8.66
CA HIS A 102 -13.82 -6.85 8.23
C HIS A 102 -14.19 -7.75 7.05
N ASP A 103 -15.20 -8.59 7.24
CA ASP A 103 -15.66 -9.55 6.22
C ASP A 103 -16.41 -8.85 5.06
N ASP A 104 -16.96 -7.65 5.32
CA ASP A 104 -17.62 -6.79 4.34
C ASP A 104 -16.65 -5.96 3.49
N ALA A 105 -15.35 -6.02 3.80
CA ALA A 105 -14.31 -5.37 3.00
C ALA A 105 -13.88 -6.25 1.80
N PRO A 106 -13.60 -5.65 0.62
CA PRO A 106 -12.99 -6.34 -0.50
C PRO A 106 -11.71 -7.07 -0.08
N GLN A 107 -11.56 -8.34 -0.46
CA GLN A 107 -10.40 -9.16 -0.06
C GLN A 107 -9.44 -9.40 -1.23
N LEU A 108 -8.16 -9.22 -0.97
CA LEU A 108 -7.08 -9.60 -1.87
C LEU A 108 -7.01 -11.14 -1.99
N PRO A 109 -7.12 -11.72 -3.20
CA PRO A 109 -7.30 -13.15 -3.41
C PRO A 109 -6.23 -14.06 -2.80
N THR A 110 -4.96 -13.63 -2.85
CA THR A 110 -3.81 -14.42 -2.38
C THR A 110 -3.08 -13.75 -1.21
N GLY A 111 -3.66 -12.67 -0.66
CA GLY A 111 -3.00 -11.79 0.28
C GLY A 111 -1.90 -10.93 -0.35
N TYR A 112 -1.17 -10.17 0.47
CA TYR A 112 -0.26 -9.13 -0.03
C TYR A 112 0.92 -9.67 -0.84
N PRO A 113 1.70 -10.67 -0.39
CA PRO A 113 2.86 -11.12 -1.15
C PRO A 113 2.51 -11.63 -2.54
N GLY A 114 1.44 -12.42 -2.67
CA GLY A 114 0.98 -12.92 -3.97
C GLY A 114 0.47 -11.81 -4.87
N MET A 115 -0.28 -10.86 -4.31
CA MET A 115 -0.83 -9.74 -5.08
C MET A 115 0.24 -8.72 -5.51
N MET A 116 1.28 -8.50 -4.71
CA MET A 116 2.42 -7.65 -5.09
C MET A 116 3.15 -8.21 -6.31
N ILE A 117 3.41 -9.52 -6.35
CA ILE A 117 4.01 -10.16 -7.53
C ILE A 117 3.06 -10.06 -8.73
N LEU A 118 1.76 -10.31 -8.49
CA LEU A 118 0.74 -10.26 -9.53
C LEU A 118 0.62 -8.87 -10.18
N SER A 119 0.70 -7.80 -9.39
CA SER A 119 0.61 -6.41 -9.89
C SER A 119 1.74 -6.02 -10.83
N LEU A 120 2.88 -6.72 -10.79
CA LEU A 120 3.98 -6.51 -11.72
C LEU A 120 3.72 -7.11 -13.12
N ILE A 121 2.62 -7.85 -13.29
CA ILE A 121 2.21 -8.47 -14.56
C ILE A 121 0.81 -7.91 -14.93
N PRO A 122 0.73 -6.71 -15.55
CA PRO A 122 -0.54 -6.00 -15.74
C PRO A 122 -1.65 -6.81 -16.42
N PRO A 123 -1.39 -7.59 -17.50
CA PRO A 123 -2.46 -8.38 -18.13
C PRO A 123 -3.11 -9.38 -17.18
N LEU A 124 -2.32 -10.00 -16.30
CA LEU A 124 -2.82 -10.97 -15.33
C LEU A 124 -3.50 -10.28 -14.14
N TRP A 125 -2.92 -9.16 -13.67
CA TRP A 125 -3.54 -8.31 -12.65
C TRP A 125 -4.94 -7.89 -13.05
N PHE A 126 -5.10 -7.29 -14.24
CA PHE A 126 -6.39 -6.79 -14.72
C PHE A 126 -7.41 -7.93 -14.91
N ARG A 127 -6.96 -9.09 -15.41
CA ARG A 127 -7.83 -10.27 -15.57
C ARG A 127 -8.40 -10.76 -14.24
N ILE A 128 -7.65 -10.63 -13.15
CA ILE A 128 -8.06 -11.10 -11.81
C ILE A 128 -8.83 -10.01 -11.04
N MET A 129 -8.37 -8.77 -11.09
CA MET A 129 -8.88 -7.70 -10.23
C MET A 129 -10.08 -6.95 -10.82
N ASN A 130 -10.18 -6.80 -12.14
CA ASN A 130 -11.30 -6.05 -12.73
C ASN A 130 -12.67 -6.71 -12.45
N PRO A 131 -12.84 -8.04 -12.62
CA PRO A 131 -14.12 -8.69 -12.29
C PRO A 131 -14.49 -8.53 -10.81
N LYS A 132 -13.50 -8.52 -9.91
CA LYS A 132 -13.72 -8.32 -8.48
C LYS A 132 -14.11 -6.89 -8.15
N LEU A 133 -13.66 -5.92 -8.93
CA LEU A 133 -14.07 -4.53 -8.73
C LEU A 133 -15.57 -4.34 -9.05
N GLU A 134 -16.07 -5.03 -10.07
CA GLU A 134 -17.48 -4.95 -10.47
C GLU A 134 -18.45 -5.44 -9.39
N THR A 135 -18.03 -6.40 -8.56
CA THR A 135 -18.85 -6.88 -7.43
C THR A 135 -18.91 -5.90 -6.25
N HIS A 136 -18.15 -4.80 -6.29
CA HIS A 136 -18.04 -3.82 -5.19
C HIS A 136 -18.38 -2.38 -5.62
N LYS A 137 -18.94 -2.17 -6.82
CA LYS A 137 -19.49 -0.87 -7.27
C LYS A 137 -20.94 -0.70 -6.81
#